data_AF-A0A5A7MYJ6-F1
#
_entry.id   AF-A0A5A7MYJ6-F1
#
_cell.length_a   1.000
_cell.length_b   1.000
_cell.length_c   1.000
_cell.angle_alpha   90.00
_cell.angle_beta   90.00
_cell.angle_gamma   90.00
#
_symmetry.space_group_name_H-M   'P 1'
#
loop_
_entity.id
_entity.type
_entity.pdbx_description
1 polymer ?
#
loop_
_entity_poly.entity_id
_entity_poly.type
_entity_poly.pdbx_seq_one_letter_code
_entity_poly.pdbx_strand_id
1 'polypeptide(L)'
;MNILYSLQHLGYTIPPQADAGWIGEAGPGPSYLDKGSHGPDNDFTNRNTTFMTWNLLHLARMLKDAGGIPAHGNQRSKWEAGCRFDFENPDYR
;
A
#
# COMPACT_ATOMS: atom_id res chain seq x y z
N MET A 1 6.20 -10.24 4.31
CA MET A 1 5.10 -9.24 4.32
C MET A 1 5.09 -8.28 5.53
N ASN A 2 6.19 -8.06 6.27
CA ASN A 2 6.16 -7.15 7.43
C ASN A 2 6.31 -5.65 7.03
N ILE A 3 7.07 -5.35 5.98
CA ILE A 3 7.41 -3.96 5.60
C ILE A 3 6.16 -3.14 5.25
N LEU A 4 5.29 -3.64 4.35
CA LEU A 4 4.09 -2.91 3.93
C LEU A 4 3.14 -2.66 5.11
N TYR A 5 2.97 -3.67 5.98
CA TYR A 5 2.17 -3.52 7.20
C TYR A 5 2.77 -2.48 8.15
N SER A 6 4.09 -2.47 8.33
CA SER A 6 4.77 -1.46 9.15
C SER A 6 4.65 -0.06 8.56
N LEU A 7 4.77 0.10 7.24
CA LEU A 7 4.58 1.37 6.55
C LEU A 7 3.15 1.91 6.73
N GLN A 8 2.15 1.03 6.78
CA GLN A 8 0.76 1.44 6.99
C GLN A 8 0.59 2.20 8.32
N HIS A 9 1.33 1.84 9.37
CA HIS A 9 1.29 2.53 10.66
C HIS A 9 1.87 3.94 10.60
N LEU A 10 2.73 4.23 9.62
CA LEU A 10 3.27 5.56 9.36
C LEU A 10 2.36 6.40 8.45
N GLY A 11 1.24 5.86 7.98
CA GLY A 11 0.28 6.55 7.13
C GLY A 11 0.41 6.25 5.63
N TYR A 12 1.22 5.26 5.23
CA TYR A 12 1.21 4.80 3.85
C TYR A 12 -0.10 4.04 3.55
N THR A 13 -0.65 4.24 2.35
CA THR A 13 -1.78 3.46 1.86
C THR A 13 -1.28 2.43 0.85
N ILE A 14 -1.66 1.17 1.04
CA ILE A 14 -1.17 0.04 0.25
C ILE A 14 -2.26 -0.40 -0.74
N PRO A 15 -2.06 -0.28 -2.06
CA PRO A 15 -3.04 -0.74 -3.05
C PRO A 15 -2.99 -2.28 -3.21
N PRO A 16 -3.92 -2.87 -3.99
CA PRO A 16 -3.80 -4.27 -4.40
C PRO A 16 -2.49 -4.52 -5.15
N GLN A 17 -1.87 -5.69 -4.95
CA GLN A 17 -0.62 -6.10 -5.61
C GLN A 17 0.48 -5.02 -5.51
N ALA A 18 0.76 -4.55 -4.29
CA ALA A 18 1.73 -3.49 -4.00
C ALA A 18 3.19 -3.97 -3.89
N ASP A 19 3.45 -5.23 -4.24
CA ASP A 19 4.76 -5.85 -4.21
C ASP A 19 5.05 -6.61 -5.51
N ALA A 20 6.30 -6.53 -5.95
CA ALA A 20 6.83 -7.30 -7.05
C ALA A 20 8.27 -7.68 -6.71
N GLY A 21 8.70 -8.82 -7.24
CA GLY A 21 10.05 -9.31 -7.02
C GLY A 21 10.43 -10.37 -8.04
N TRP A 22 11.72 -10.67 -8.05
CA TRP A 22 12.30 -11.79 -8.78
C TRP A 22 13.03 -12.69 -7.79
N ILE A 23 12.88 -13.99 -7.96
CA ILE A 23 13.56 -15.02 -7.16
C ILE A 23 14.10 -16.04 -8.14
N GLY A 24 15.40 -16.29 -8.08
CA GLY A 24 16.07 -17.32 -8.89
C GLY A 24 15.76 -18.74 -8.41
N GLU A 25 16.39 -19.72 -9.04
CA GLU A 25 16.28 -21.11 -8.61
C GLU A 25 16.81 -21.31 -7.18
N ALA A 26 16.31 -22.36 -6.52
CA ALA A 26 16.73 -22.68 -5.16
C ALA A 26 18.21 -23.07 -5.12
N GLY A 27 19.03 -22.26 -4.44
CA GLY A 27 20.45 -22.52 -4.25
C GLY A 27 21.30 -21.28 -4.54
N PRO A 28 22.64 -21.42 -4.54
CA PRO A 28 23.52 -20.37 -5.04
C PRO A 28 23.27 -20.21 -6.54
N GLY A 29 22.86 -19.01 -6.95
CA GLY A 29 22.54 -18.71 -8.33
C GLY A 29 22.96 -17.29 -8.71
N PRO A 30 22.92 -16.97 -10.01
CA PRO A 30 23.18 -15.63 -10.49
C PRO A 30 22.17 -14.63 -9.92
N SER A 31 22.64 -13.42 -9.59
CA SER A 31 21.77 -12.29 -9.22
C SER A 31 20.98 -11.78 -10.42
N TYR A 32 19.97 -10.96 -10.18
CA TYR A 32 19.02 -10.49 -11.20
C TYR A 32 19.66 -9.96 -12.51
N LEU A 33 20.79 -9.24 -12.44
CA LEU A 33 21.46 -8.69 -13.63
C LEU A 33 22.70 -9.50 -14.09
N ASP A 34 23.00 -10.60 -13.43
CA ASP A 34 24.15 -11.42 -13.79
C ASP A 34 23.88 -12.15 -15.11
N LYS A 35 24.94 -12.43 -15.86
CA LYS A 35 24.86 -13.18 -17.12
C LYS A 35 24.24 -14.56 -16.88
N GLY A 36 23.19 -14.88 -17.64
CA GLY A 36 22.48 -16.17 -17.54
C GLY A 36 21.45 -16.25 -16.42
N SER A 37 21.16 -15.15 -15.71
CA SER A 37 20.10 -15.10 -14.69
C SER A 37 18.68 -15.13 -15.25
N HIS A 38 18.50 -14.65 -16.48
CA HIS A 38 17.19 -14.40 -17.10
C HIS A 38 16.26 -13.50 -16.26
N GLY A 39 16.82 -12.70 -15.34
CA GLY A 39 16.05 -11.79 -14.48
C GLY A 39 15.23 -10.76 -15.27
N PRO A 40 15.86 -9.95 -16.14
CA PRO A 40 15.17 -8.93 -16.94
C PRO A 40 14.12 -9.50 -17.89
N ASP A 41 14.32 -10.75 -18.33
CA ASP A 41 13.42 -11.44 -19.27
C ASP A 41 12.27 -12.17 -18.56
N ASN A 42 12.23 -12.17 -17.24
CA ASN A 42 11.23 -12.91 -16.47
C ASN A 42 9.83 -12.28 -16.58
N ASP A 43 8.95 -12.92 -17.35
CA ASP A 43 7.58 -12.44 -17.59
C ASP A 43 6.76 -12.25 -16.31
N PHE A 44 6.90 -13.16 -15.33
CA PHE A 44 6.19 -13.03 -14.06
C PHE A 44 6.59 -11.76 -13.30
N THR A 45 7.89 -11.48 -13.18
CA THR A 45 8.40 -10.25 -12.56
C THR A 45 7.97 -9.01 -13.35
N ASN A 46 8.07 -9.03 -14.68
CA ASN A 46 7.71 -7.90 -15.52
C ASN A 46 6.22 -7.57 -15.43
N ARG A 47 5.36 -8.58 -15.49
CA ARG A 47 3.91 -8.44 -15.35
C ARG A 47 3.53 -7.87 -13.99
N ASN A 48 4.03 -8.44 -12.90
CA ASN A 48 3.68 -7.98 -11.55
C ASN A 48 4.26 -6.59 -11.25
N THR A 49 5.48 -6.28 -11.72
CA THR A 49 6.04 -4.93 -11.62
C THR A 49 5.14 -3.93 -12.33
N THR A 50 4.68 -4.25 -13.55
CA THR A 50 3.77 -3.41 -14.31
C THR A 50 2.45 -3.17 -13.56
N PHE A 51 1.83 -4.22 -13.03
CA PHE A 51 0.57 -4.11 -12.29
C PHE A 51 0.73 -3.29 -11.01
N MET A 52 1.79 -3.57 -10.24
CA MET A 52 2.14 -2.82 -9.05
C MET A 52 2.32 -1.34 -9.36
N THR A 53 3.04 -0.99 -10.43
CA THR A 53 3.24 0.40 -10.85
C THR A 53 1.91 1.09 -11.18
N TRP A 54 1.04 0.47 -11.96
CA TRP A 54 -0.27 1.06 -12.28
C TRP A 54 -1.13 1.26 -11.03
N ASN A 55 -1.19 0.26 -10.14
CA ASN A 55 -1.96 0.34 -8.90
C ASN A 55 -1.45 1.44 -7.96
N LEU A 56 -0.13 1.58 -7.84
CA LEU A 56 0.50 2.66 -7.07
C LEU A 56 0.20 4.03 -7.68
N LEU A 57 0.33 4.20 -9.00
CA LEU A 57 0.07 5.46 -9.68
C LEU A 57 -1.39 5.88 -9.56
N HIS A 58 -2.33 4.95 -9.74
CA HIS A 58 -3.76 5.23 -9.60
C HIS A 58 -4.11 5.67 -8.18
N LEU A 59 -3.68 4.93 -7.16
CA LEU A 59 -3.96 5.28 -5.78
C LEU A 59 -3.29 6.60 -5.39
N ALA A 60 -2.03 6.82 -5.77
CA ALA A 60 -1.33 8.07 -5.52
C ALA A 60 -2.04 9.27 -6.17
N ARG A 61 -2.56 9.10 -7.39
CA ARG A 61 -3.32 10.14 -8.07
C ARG A 61 -4.65 10.43 -7.36
N MET A 62 -5.40 9.39 -7.00
CA MET A 62 -6.66 9.53 -6.25
C MET A 62 -6.45 10.28 -4.93
N LEU A 63 -5.41 9.91 -4.17
CA LEU A 63 -5.09 10.59 -2.91
C LEU A 63 -4.64 12.03 -3.15
N LYS A 64 -3.82 12.29 -4.17
CA LYS A 64 -3.40 13.65 -4.50
C LYS A 64 -4.58 14.54 -4.87
N ASP A 65 -5.49 14.05 -5.71
CA ASP A 65 -6.66 14.80 -6.15
C ASP A 65 -7.66 15.05 -5.01
N ALA A 66 -7.78 14.11 -4.06
CA ALA A 66 -8.63 14.24 -2.87
C ALA A 66 -8.01 15.10 -1.74
N GLY A 67 -6.73 15.48 -1.84
CA GLY A 67 -6.00 16.16 -0.76
C GLY A 67 -5.60 15.23 0.41
N GLY A 68 -5.48 13.93 0.15
CA GLY A 68 -5.17 12.89 1.13
C GLY A 68 -6.40 12.18 1.70
N ILE A 69 -6.21 11.37 2.74
CA ILE A 69 -7.29 10.74 3.48
C ILE A 69 -7.89 11.78 4.45
N PRO A 70 -9.20 12.05 4.42
CA PRO A 70 -9.83 12.98 5.35
C PRO A 70 -9.57 12.58 6.81
N ALA A 71 -9.20 13.56 7.64
CA ALA A 71 -8.95 13.31 9.07
C ALA A 71 -10.23 12.98 9.86
N HIS A 72 -11.43 13.14 9.27
CA HIS A 72 -12.70 12.84 9.94
C HIS A 72 -12.72 11.37 10.40
N GLY A 73 -13.24 11.12 11.61
CA GLY A 73 -13.20 9.80 12.25
C GLY A 73 -11.90 9.47 13.00
N ASN A 74 -10.79 10.15 12.69
CA ASN A 74 -9.47 9.93 13.33
C ASN A 74 -9.01 11.15 14.14
N GLN A 75 -9.91 11.78 14.91
CA GLN A 75 -9.64 13.03 15.64
C GLN A 75 -9.71 12.82 17.15
N ARG A 76 -8.58 12.42 17.76
CA ARG A 76 -8.49 12.10 19.19
C ARG A 76 -8.97 13.24 20.09
N SER A 77 -8.57 14.48 19.83
CA SER A 77 -8.96 15.64 20.64
C SER A 77 -10.47 15.87 20.65
N LYS A 78 -11.15 15.67 19.52
CA LYS A 78 -12.62 15.76 19.44
C LYS A 78 -13.31 14.60 20.14
N TRP A 79 -12.73 13.40 20.04
CA TRP A 79 -13.22 12.25 20.79
C TRP A 79 -13.14 12.49 22.30
N GLU A 80 -12.02 13.02 22.78
CA GLU A 80 -11.81 13.41 24.19
C GLU A 80 -12.77 14.52 24.63
N ALA A 81 -13.14 15.43 23.71
CA ALA A 81 -14.17 16.46 23.94
C ALA A 81 -15.63 15.92 23.92
N GLY A 82 -15.82 14.60 23.83
CA GLY A 82 -17.15 13.98 23.85
C GLY A 82 -17.86 13.91 22.50
N CYS A 83 -17.24 14.40 21.41
CA CYS A 83 -17.82 14.23 20.08
C CYS A 83 -17.89 12.74 19.73
N ARG A 84 -19.03 12.30 19.19
CA ARG A 84 -19.24 10.96 18.65
C ARG A 84 -19.74 11.13 17.22
N PHE A 85 -18.86 10.85 16.25
CA PHE A 85 -19.13 11.08 14.84
C PHE A 85 -20.19 10.08 14.35
N ASP A 86 -21.34 10.58 13.92
CA ASP A 86 -22.45 9.79 13.34
C ASP A 86 -23.13 8.79 14.30
N PHE A 87 -22.87 8.87 15.60
CA PHE A 87 -23.63 8.12 16.61
C PHE A 87 -24.95 8.85 16.88
N GLU A 88 -26.07 8.14 16.83
CA GLU A 88 -27.35 8.68 17.32
C GLU A 88 -27.23 9.05 18.79
N ASN A 89 -27.73 10.24 19.16
CA ASN A 89 -27.75 10.65 20.55
C ASN A 89 -28.77 9.79 21.32
N PRO A 90 -28.34 8.95 22.27
CA PRO A 90 -29.24 8.05 22.99
C PRO A 90 -30.29 8.81 23.84
N ASP A 91 -30.05 10.08 24.16
CA ASP A 91 -30.93 10.90 25.01
C ASP A 91 -32.06 11.61 24.23
N TYR A 92 -32.03 11.61 22.89
CA TYR A 92 -33.03 12.29 22.05
C TYR A 92 -33.63 11.33 21.01
N ARG A 93 -34.20 10.22 21.48
CA ARG A 93 -35.08 9.34 20.68
C ARG A 93 -36.54 9.58 21.00
#